data_AF-A0A1Q5HRL7-F1
#
_entry.id   AF-A0A1Q5HRL7-F1
#
_cell.length_a   1.000
_cell.length_b   1.000
_cell.length_c   1.000
_cell.angle_alpha   90.00
_cell.angle_beta   90.00
_cell.angle_gamma   90.00
#
_symmetry.space_group_name_H-M   'P 1'
#
loop_
_entity.id
_entity.type
_entity.pdbx_description
1 polymer ?
#
loop_
_entity_poly.entity_id
_entity_poly.type
_entity_poly.pdbx_seq_one_letter_code
_entity_poly.pdbx_strand_id
1 'polypeptide(L)' 'MMWQSPMMGWMWIWSLLVLAVLAGLVWAAVRWTGPQYLGPTTARRILDERYARGEIDEDEYRRRRAGLA' A
#
# COMPACT_ATOMS: atom_id res chain seq x y z
N MET A 1 31.23 -15.45 38.08
CA MET A 1 30.36 -16.13 37.11
C MET A 1 29.90 -15.11 36.09
N MET A 2 29.74 -15.52 34.82
CA MET A 2 29.12 -14.80 33.70
C MET A 2 29.80 -13.51 33.21
N TRP A 3 31.02 -13.63 32.69
CA TRP A 3 31.67 -12.60 31.85
C TRP A 3 32.21 -13.25 30.57
N GLN A 4 31.33 -13.52 29.62
CA GLN A 4 31.56 -13.99 28.24
C GLN A 4 30.19 -13.85 27.55
N SER A 5 29.98 -13.14 26.44
CA SER A 5 30.85 -13.05 25.27
C SER A 5 30.57 -11.78 24.44
N PRO A 6 31.60 -11.00 24.04
CA PRO A 6 31.45 -9.89 23.09
C PRO A 6 30.87 -10.30 21.72
N MET A 7 30.90 -11.60 21.41
CA MET A 7 30.32 -12.17 20.19
C MET A 7 28.79 -12.07 20.12
N MET A 8 28.09 -11.99 21.26
CA MET A 8 26.64 -11.77 21.25
C MET A 8 26.30 -10.37 20.73
N GLY A 9 27.01 -9.32 21.18
CA GLY A 9 26.76 -7.94 20.74
C GLY A 9 26.91 -7.72 19.23
N TRP A 10 27.84 -8.44 18.59
CA TRP A 10 28.02 -8.40 17.14
C TRP A 10 26.81 -8.98 16.38
N MET A 11 26.24 -10.08 16.87
CA MET A 11 25.02 -10.66 16.33
C MET A 11 23.82 -9.71 16.45
N TRP A 12 23.71 -8.97 17.55
CA TRP A 12 22.64 -7.98 17.73
C TRP A 12 22.72 -6.84 16.73
N ILE A 13 23.92 -6.37 16.39
CA ILE A 13 24.11 -5.31 15.38
C ILE A 13 23.62 -5.80 14.01
N TRP A 14 23.96 -7.02 13.62
CA TRP A 14 23.47 -7.62 12.37
C TRP A 14 21.95 -7.79 12.36
N SER A 15 21.36 -8.26 13.47
CA SER A 15 19.90 -8.37 13.60
C SER A 15 19.20 -7.02 13.48
N LEU A 16 19.73 -5.97 14.11
CA LEU A 16 19.19 -4.61 14.01
C LEU A 16 19.33 -4.05 12.59
N LEU A 17 20.43 -4.35 11.90
CA LEU A 17 20.65 -3.92 10.53
C LEU A 17 19.62 -4.58 9.58
N VAL A 18 19.40 -5.88 9.71
CA VAL A 18 18.36 -6.60 8.94
C VAL A 18 16.97 -6.03 9.25
N LEU A 19 16.67 -5.76 10.53
CA LEU A 19 15.40 -5.17 10.94
C LEU A 19 15.21 -3.77 10.35
N ALA A 20 16.26 -2.94 10.34
CA ALA A 20 16.22 -1.61 9.74
C ALA A 20 16.00 -1.67 8.22
N VAL A 21 16.64 -2.60 7.53
CA VAL A 21 16.41 -2.83 6.09
C VAL A 21 14.97 -3.29 5.84
N LEU A 22 14.47 -4.26 6.61
CA LEU A 22 13.07 -4.71 6.52
C LEU A 22 12.09 -3.58 6.78
N ALA A 23 12.30 -2.81 7.84
CA ALA A 23 11.46 -1.66 8.17
C ALA A 23 11.51 -0.59 7.07
N GLY A 24 12.69 -0.32 6.50
CA GLY A 24 12.86 0.57 5.36
C GLY A 24 12.14 0.05 4.10
N LEU A 25 12.18 -1.26 3.85
CA LEU A 25 11.48 -1.89 2.74
C LEU A 25 9.96 -1.80 2.91
N VAL A 26 9.46 -2.11 4.11
CA VAL A 26 8.04 -1.98 4.46
C VAL A 26 7.60 -0.53 4.37
N TRP A 27 8.39 0.41 4.88
CA TRP A 27 8.11 1.83 4.78
C TRP A 27 8.10 2.31 3.33
N ALA A 28 9.06 1.91 2.50
CA ALA A 28 9.12 2.23 1.08
C ALA A 28 7.94 1.61 0.32
N ALA A 29 7.61 0.35 0.62
CA ALA A 29 6.45 -0.33 0.07
C ALA A 29 5.17 0.42 0.45
N VAL A 30 4.92 0.70 1.73
CA VAL A 30 3.77 1.50 2.20
C VAL A 30 3.82 2.94 1.67
N ARG A 31 4.97 3.50 1.34
CA ARG A 31 5.08 4.83 0.74
C ARG A 31 4.71 4.84 -0.73
N TRP A 32 4.88 3.72 -1.43
CA TRP A 32 4.55 3.53 -2.86
C TRP A 32 3.19 2.86 -3.08
N THR A 33 2.75 2.00 -2.18
CA THR A 33 1.44 1.33 -2.15
C THR A 33 0.46 1.98 -1.19
N GLY A 34 0.94 2.93 -0.37
CA GLY A 34 0.12 3.82 0.44
C GLY A 34 -0.96 4.38 -0.44
N PRO A 35 -2.21 4.34 0.06
CA PRO A 35 -3.41 4.10 -0.71
C PRO A 35 -3.22 4.72 -2.07
N GLN A 36 -3.08 3.85 -3.06
CA GLN A 36 -3.49 4.19 -4.40
C GLN A 36 -4.95 4.61 -4.24
N TYR A 37 -5.13 5.87 -3.85
CA TYR A 37 -6.23 6.70 -4.22
C TYR A 37 -6.24 6.48 -5.72
N LEU A 38 -7.00 5.47 -6.15
CA LEU A 38 -7.50 5.35 -7.49
C LEU A 38 -8.02 6.75 -7.73
N GLY A 39 -7.20 7.57 -8.38
CA GLY A 39 -7.49 8.98 -8.50
C GLY A 39 -8.89 9.09 -9.08
N PRO A 40 -9.59 10.21 -8.89
CA PRO A 40 -10.91 10.40 -9.51
C PRO A 40 -10.95 9.92 -10.97
N THR A 41 -9.82 10.04 -11.69
CA THR A 41 -9.57 9.50 -13.03
C THR A 41 -9.62 7.97 -13.16
N THR A 42 -8.99 7.20 -12.26
CA THR A 42 -8.98 5.72 -12.31
C THR A 42 -10.30 5.14 -11.84
N ALA A 43 -10.93 5.75 -10.83
CA ALA A 43 -12.28 5.36 -10.40
C ALA A 43 -13.33 5.61 -11.50
N ARG A 44 -13.25 6.75 -12.19
CA ARG A 44 -14.09 7.04 -13.38
C ARG A 44 -13.89 6.03 -14.49
N ARG A 45 -12.64 5.67 -14.80
CA ARG A 45 -12.32 4.69 -15.86
C ARG A 45 -12.92 3.31 -15.59
N ILE A 46 -12.88 2.85 -14.33
CA ILE A 46 -13.51 1.58 -13.92
C ILE A 46 -15.04 1.66 -14.00
N LEU A 47 -15.63 2.82 -13.71
CA LEU A 47 -17.07 3.05 -13.82
C LEU A 47 -17.54 3.04 -15.28
N ASP A 48 -16.82 3.74 -16.16
CA ASP A 48 -17.14 3.83 -17.59
C ASP A 48 -17.06 2.46 -18.26
N GLU A 49 -16.07 1.64 -17.89
CA GLU A 49 -15.90 0.29 -18.44
C GLU A 49 -17.03 -0.66 -18.02
N ARG A 50 -17.53 -0.55 -16.77
CA ARG A 50 -18.67 -1.35 -16.31
C ARG A 50 -20.01 -0.87 -16.88
N TYR A 51 -20.16 0.44 -17.09
CA TYR A 51 -21.33 0.99 -17.80
C TYR A 51 -21.38 0.53 -19.25
N ALA A 52 -20.24 0.56 -19.96
CA ALA A 52 -20.14 0.05 -21.34
C ALA A 52 -20.41 -1.46 -21.44
N ARG A 53 -20.07 -2.22 -20.41
CA ARG A 53 -20.38 -3.66 -20.31
C ARG A 53 -21.85 -3.93 -19.94
N GLY A 54 -22.61 -2.90 -19.54
CA GLY A 54 -24.01 -3.02 -19.12
C GLY A 54 -24.19 -3.65 -17.73
N GLU A 55 -23.13 -3.71 -16.91
CA GLU A 55 -23.19 -4.25 -15.55
C GLU A 55 -23.82 -3.27 -14.54
N ILE A 56 -23.94 -1.99 -14.93
CA ILE A 56 -24.49 -0.93 -14.08
C ILE A 56 -25.46 -0.09 -14.90
N ASP A 57 -26.59 0.25 -14.28
CA ASP A 57 -27.63 1.06 -14.89
C ASP A 57 -27.28 2.57 -14.89
N GLU A 58 -27.91 3.33 -15.77
CA GLU A 58 -27.59 4.75 -15.99
C GLU A 58 -27.78 5.60 -14.73
N ASP A 59 -28.83 5.31 -13.94
CA ASP A 59 -29.09 6.02 -12.68
C ASP A 59 -28.02 5.77 -11.62
N GLU A 60 -27.50 4.55 -11.56
CA GLU A 60 -26.41 4.18 -10.64
C GLU A 60 -25.08 4.78 -11.08
N TYR A 61 -24.82 4.83 -12.40
CA TYR A 61 -23.67 5.53 -12.98
C TYR A 61 -23.69 7.02 -12.60
N ARG A 62 -24.82 7.73 -12.79
CA ARG A 62 -24.92 9.16 -12.46
C ARG A 62 -24.74 9.42 -10.96
N ARG A 63 -25.31 8.58 -10.10
CA ARG A 63 -25.21 8.74 -8.63
C ARG A 63 -23.78 8.55 -8.13
N ARG A 64 -23.06 7.56 -8.65
CA ARG A 64 -21.64 7.32 -8.33
C ARG A 64 -20.71 8.38 -8.93
N ARG A 65 -21.01 8.88 -10.14
CA ARG A 65 -20.27 9.97 -10.79
C ARG A 65 -20.37 11.29 -10.03
N ALA A 66 -21.55 11.61 -9.46
CA ALA A 66 -21.76 12.81 -8.66
C ALA A 66 -20.98 12.79 -7.33
N GLY A 67 -20.75 11.60 -6.73
CA GLY A 67 -19.91 11.45 -5.54
C GLY A 67 -18.40 11.49 -5.82
N LEU A 68 -17.98 11.45 -7.09
CA LEU A 68 -16.58 11.50 -7.54
C LEU A 68 -16.20 12.86 -8.18
N ALA A 69 -17.10 13.85 -8.13
CA ALA A 69 -16.87 15.22 -8.59
C ALA A 69 -16.39 16.10 -7.43
#